data_AF-A0A9K3L2B6-F1
#
_entry.id   AF-A0A9K3L2B6-F1
#
_cell.length_a   1.000
_cell.length_b   1.000
_cell.length_c   1.000
_cell.angle_alpha   90.00
_cell.angle_beta   90.00
_cell.angle_gamma   90.00
#
_symmetry.space_group_name_H-M   'P 1'
#
loop_
_entity.id
_entity.type
_entity.pdbx_description
1 polymer ?
#
loop_
_entity_poly.entity_id
_entity_poly.type
_entity_poly.pdbx_seq_one_letter_code
_entity_poly.pdbx_strand_id
1 'polypeptide(L)'
;MATPLPSQRRRRHRSSSVVTTVAASAAVAYGAYRLAQWYWKEDDDDDDGNERNESNHSATLEPLQEDLLAGGPLFASNSAASFPPQSTTISSSWLSVATDWLVDAATTSSMSSSATITMQNPRGSSMKPTTVRSSTPVTGRTRRQRLMHCRQKALTAFCACFPALQPILEELTSTSKATRQLKELRKQQKELNLVGDETELTEGEQKQLQRQQDDLWKLIVVENTTRMMASSYAYTLLLLSLTVQLHWISGNRETLLQESFGAQTSSTEIAQTMLMKSHQYLVEVGTPLLVSTIRRSVEAIVAENTGVDWTKPTQFLTEQDIEQLLYRKLPQVLRYGSIHTRDSNATARPAIQRNWVRFVLPDEEPFDPVWDVCSSPVWNDAQEQVLQTLWYKLLRDDVADGWKRLFEQTSEAEQQAAVALYQKPVAKVVAQFKKSSNLLFAEVVPKESGIALEASAVKGPSILNSLQKLPTVLELGDVSFQRH
;
A
#
# COMPACT_ATOMS: atom_id res chain seq x y z
N MET A 1 39.22 40.04 -15.46
CA MET A 1 39.13 38.83 -14.61
C MET A 1 37.76 38.24 -14.80
N ALA A 2 37.65 37.14 -15.55
CA ALA A 2 36.38 36.51 -15.89
C ALA A 2 36.10 35.35 -14.91
N THR A 3 34.97 35.41 -14.22
CA THR A 3 34.47 34.36 -13.33
C THR A 3 33.92 33.18 -14.13
N PRO A 4 34.31 31.92 -13.83
CA PRO A 4 33.82 30.76 -14.55
C PRO A 4 32.39 30.39 -14.11
N LEU A 5 31.55 30.07 -15.10
CA LEU A 5 30.17 29.63 -14.91
C LEU A 5 30.10 28.20 -14.34
N PRO A 6 29.09 27.87 -13.54
CA PRO A 6 28.97 26.56 -12.90
C PRO A 6 28.58 25.48 -13.92
N SER A 7 29.36 24.40 -13.93
CA SER A 7 29.15 23.21 -14.74
C SER A 7 27.84 22.48 -14.34
N GLN A 8 26.86 22.46 -15.26
CA GLN A 8 25.66 21.64 -15.15
C GLN A 8 26.02 20.15 -15.13
N ARG A 9 25.86 19.52 -13.96
CA ARG A 9 26.03 18.09 -13.75
C ARG A 9 24.81 17.36 -14.34
N ARG A 10 24.89 16.92 -15.60
CA ARG A 10 23.89 16.04 -16.24
C ARG A 10 23.70 14.76 -15.41
N ARG A 11 22.56 14.66 -14.71
CA ARG A 11 22.12 13.42 -14.07
C ARG A 11 21.76 12.40 -15.16
N ARG A 12 22.52 11.31 -15.23
CA ARG A 12 22.19 10.17 -16.10
C ARG A 12 20.96 9.47 -15.53
N HIS A 13 19.84 9.56 -16.24
CA HIS A 13 18.68 8.70 -15.99
C HIS A 13 19.09 7.25 -16.27
N ARG A 14 18.99 6.38 -15.26
CA ARG A 14 19.11 4.94 -15.46
C ARG A 14 17.84 4.46 -16.16
N SER A 15 17.98 3.82 -17.32
CA SER A 15 16.90 3.14 -18.01
C SER A 15 16.42 1.96 -17.18
N SER A 16 15.31 2.11 -16.47
CA SER A 16 14.54 0.97 -15.97
C SER A 16 13.92 0.22 -17.17
N SER A 17 13.65 -1.07 -16.99
CA SER A 17 13.01 -1.91 -18.01
C SER A 17 11.62 -1.36 -18.35
N VAL A 18 11.45 -0.85 -19.58
CA VAL A 18 10.19 -0.28 -20.09
C VAL A 18 9.05 -1.30 -19.98
N VAL A 19 9.34 -2.60 -20.15
CA VAL A 19 8.35 -3.67 -20.19
C VAL A 19 7.67 -3.90 -18.85
N THR A 20 8.41 -3.86 -17.74
CA THR A 20 7.85 -4.03 -16.39
C THR A 20 6.94 -2.87 -16.02
N THR A 21 7.30 -1.67 -16.47
CA THR A 21 6.53 -0.44 -16.23
C THR A 21 5.20 -0.49 -17.00
N VAL A 22 5.21 -0.89 -18.27
CA VAL A 22 3.99 -0.98 -19.09
C VAL A 22 3.00 -2.02 -18.55
N ALA A 23 3.48 -3.19 -18.11
CA ALA A 23 2.59 -4.21 -17.55
C ALA A 23 1.98 -3.79 -16.20
N ALA A 24 2.76 -3.13 -15.34
CA ALA A 24 2.26 -2.57 -14.10
C ALA A 24 1.25 -1.44 -14.36
N SER A 25 1.56 -0.49 -15.24
CA SER A 25 0.66 0.61 -15.62
C SER A 25 -0.64 0.10 -16.27
N ALA A 26 -0.59 -0.96 -17.09
CA ALA A 26 -1.79 -1.56 -17.68
C ALA A 26 -2.67 -2.27 -16.63
N ALA A 27 -2.07 -3.01 -15.70
CA ALA A 27 -2.81 -3.65 -14.60
C ALA A 27 -3.44 -2.60 -13.66
N VAL A 28 -2.71 -1.52 -13.41
CA VAL A 28 -3.14 -0.35 -12.63
C VAL A 28 -4.30 0.39 -13.30
N ALA A 29 -4.19 0.69 -14.59
CA ALA A 29 -5.26 1.32 -15.36
C ALA A 29 -6.51 0.44 -15.41
N TYR A 30 -6.35 -0.87 -15.57
CA TYR A 30 -7.47 -1.81 -15.56
C TYR A 30 -8.15 -1.92 -14.19
N GLY A 31 -7.36 -1.98 -13.10
CA GLY A 31 -7.89 -1.98 -11.73
C GLY A 31 -8.64 -0.69 -11.40
N ALA A 32 -8.09 0.47 -11.79
CA ALA A 32 -8.76 1.76 -11.63
C ALA A 32 -10.06 1.82 -12.44
N TYR A 33 -10.04 1.42 -13.71
CA TYR A 33 -11.24 1.35 -14.58
C TYR A 33 -12.33 0.46 -13.97
N ARG A 34 -11.96 -0.72 -13.46
CA ARG A 34 -12.90 -1.65 -12.80
C ARG A 34 -13.53 -1.08 -11.54
N LEU A 35 -12.73 -0.41 -10.70
CA LEU A 35 -13.22 0.24 -9.50
C LEU A 35 -14.24 1.34 -9.83
N ALA A 36 -13.92 2.12 -10.85
CA ALA A 36 -14.74 3.19 -11.37
C ALA A 36 -16.05 2.66 -11.99
N GLN A 37 -16.01 1.53 -12.70
CA GLN A 37 -17.18 0.88 -13.27
C GLN A 37 -18.10 0.32 -12.17
N TRP A 38 -17.52 -0.28 -11.12
CA TRP A 38 -18.28 -0.81 -9.98
C TRP A 38 -18.96 0.28 -9.16
N TYR A 39 -18.26 1.38 -8.83
CA TYR A 39 -18.81 2.43 -7.98
C TYR A 39 -20.14 2.96 -8.53
N TRP A 40 -20.26 3.13 -9.84
CA TRP A 40 -21.43 3.72 -10.49
C TRP A 40 -22.58 2.76 -10.69
N LYS A 41 -22.29 1.46 -10.84
CA LYS A 41 -23.32 0.46 -11.15
C LYS A 41 -24.26 0.19 -9.97
N GLU A 42 -23.75 0.20 -8.74
CA GLU A 42 -24.57 -0.01 -7.54
C GLU A 42 -25.53 1.14 -7.22
N ASP A 43 -25.24 2.35 -7.66
CA ASP A 43 -26.07 3.51 -7.33
C ASP A 43 -27.27 3.66 -8.28
N ASP A 44 -27.27 2.99 -9.43
CA ASP A 44 -28.38 2.97 -10.39
C ASP A 44 -29.41 1.86 -10.04
N ASP A 45 -28.98 0.82 -9.31
CA ASP A 45 -29.81 -0.34 -8.93
C ASP A 45 -30.70 -0.08 -7.69
N ASP A 46 -30.54 1.05 -6.98
CA ASP A 46 -31.27 1.35 -5.73
C ASP A 46 -32.59 2.14 -5.92
N ASP A 47 -32.92 2.59 -7.14
CA ASP A 47 -34.15 3.35 -7.40
C ASP A 47 -35.33 2.47 -7.85
N ASP A 48 -35.07 1.20 -8.19
CA ASP A 48 -36.06 0.26 -8.70
C ASP A 48 -36.23 -0.98 -7.79
N GLY A 49 -37.08 -0.91 -6.76
CA GLY A 49 -37.61 -2.16 -6.19
C GLY A 49 -38.01 -2.16 -4.72
N ASN A 50 -39.18 -1.59 -4.40
CA ASN A 50 -39.99 -2.06 -3.27
C ASN A 50 -41.17 -2.88 -3.80
N GLU A 51 -40.89 -4.04 -4.39
CA GLU A 51 -41.91 -5.09 -4.57
C GLU A 51 -41.42 -6.40 -3.95
N ARG A 52 -42.11 -6.76 -2.87
CA ARG A 52 -41.97 -8.00 -2.09
C ARG A 52 -42.04 -9.22 -3.00
N ASN A 53 -41.18 -10.20 -2.73
CA ASN A 53 -41.61 -11.59 -2.81
C ASN A 53 -40.85 -12.45 -1.80
N GLU A 54 -41.57 -12.89 -0.77
CA GLU A 54 -41.16 -13.96 0.15
C GLU A 54 -41.36 -15.31 -0.55
N SER A 55 -40.29 -16.07 -0.75
CA SER A 55 -40.41 -17.51 -0.94
C SER A 55 -39.26 -18.27 -0.27
N ASN A 56 -39.68 -19.08 0.69
CA ASN A 56 -38.91 -20.10 1.39
C ASN A 56 -38.26 -21.09 0.41
N HIS A 57 -36.98 -21.44 0.62
CA HIS A 57 -36.54 -22.80 0.31
C HIS A 57 -35.52 -23.35 1.32
N SER A 58 -35.82 -24.60 1.68
CA SER A 58 -35.22 -25.45 2.69
C SER A 58 -33.92 -26.09 2.19
N ALA A 59 -32.96 -26.19 3.10
CA ALA A 59 -31.75 -26.99 2.97
C ALA A 59 -32.05 -28.49 2.87
N THR A 60 -31.17 -29.20 2.14
CA THR A 60 -30.95 -30.64 2.33
C THR A 60 -29.45 -30.91 2.16
N LEU A 61 -28.80 -31.28 3.26
CA LEU A 61 -27.44 -31.82 3.35
C LEU A 61 -27.51 -33.34 3.33
N GLU A 62 -26.54 -34.00 2.68
CA GLU A 62 -26.09 -35.36 3.03
C GLU A 62 -24.63 -35.61 2.55
N PRO A 63 -23.91 -36.58 3.14
CA PRO A 63 -22.48 -36.43 3.44
C PRO A 63 -21.52 -37.53 2.90
N LEU A 64 -20.21 -37.22 2.99
CA LEU A 64 -19.02 -38.06 3.27
C LEU A 64 -18.70 -39.33 2.46
N GLN A 65 -17.44 -39.37 1.95
CA GLN A 65 -16.47 -40.48 2.12
C GLN A 65 -15.09 -40.01 1.57
N GLU A 66 -14.08 -39.76 2.41
CA GLU A 66 -13.04 -40.72 2.87
C GLU A 66 -12.33 -41.47 1.74
N ASP A 67 -11.05 -41.13 1.50
CA ASP A 67 -10.00 -42.16 1.53
C ASP A 67 -8.58 -41.60 1.67
N LEU A 68 -7.75 -42.47 2.22
CA LEU A 68 -6.55 -42.27 3.02
C LEU A 68 -5.31 -42.84 2.30
N LEU A 69 -4.11 -42.33 2.63
CA LEU A 69 -2.77 -42.99 2.52
C LEU A 69 -2.16 -43.08 1.10
N ALA A 70 -0.84 -43.06 0.83
CA ALA A 70 0.39 -43.17 1.59
C ALA A 70 1.59 -42.68 0.74
N GLY A 71 2.75 -42.44 1.39
CA GLY A 71 4.05 -42.88 0.87
C GLY A 71 5.02 -41.81 0.33
N GLY A 72 6.04 -41.44 1.13
CA GLY A 72 7.37 -41.10 0.59
C GLY A 72 8.17 -42.37 0.21
N PRO A 73 9.50 -42.34 -0.02
CA PRO A 73 10.43 -41.21 0.05
C PRO A 73 11.56 -41.17 -1.05
N LEU A 74 12.35 -40.08 -1.02
CA LEU A 74 13.82 -39.96 -1.23
C LEU A 74 14.56 -40.20 -2.59
N PHE A 75 15.46 -39.22 -2.83
CA PHE A 75 16.81 -39.22 -3.45
C PHE A 75 17.07 -38.93 -4.95
N ALA A 76 18.08 -38.06 -5.12
CA ALA A 76 19.13 -37.96 -6.15
C ALA A 76 18.97 -37.02 -7.37
N SER A 77 19.71 -35.90 -7.26
CA SER A 77 20.88 -35.52 -8.10
C SER A 77 20.73 -35.02 -9.55
N ASN A 78 21.33 -33.85 -9.75
CA ASN A 78 21.97 -33.28 -10.94
C ASN A 78 21.13 -32.99 -12.19
N SER A 79 21.12 -31.71 -12.59
CA SER A 79 21.58 -31.28 -13.93
C SER A 79 21.72 -29.77 -14.03
N ALA A 80 22.82 -29.35 -14.65
CA ALA A 80 23.08 -27.99 -15.09
C ALA A 80 22.00 -27.56 -16.09
N ALA A 81 21.38 -26.40 -15.86
CA ALA A 81 20.51 -25.75 -16.83
C ALA A 81 20.93 -24.28 -16.96
N SER A 82 21.32 -23.90 -18.17
CA SER A 82 21.39 -22.50 -18.57
C SER A 82 19.97 -21.93 -18.52
N PHE A 83 19.73 -20.95 -17.65
CA PHE A 83 18.44 -20.27 -17.62
C PHE A 83 18.39 -19.22 -18.73
N PRO A 84 17.38 -19.24 -19.61
CA PRO A 84 17.08 -18.09 -20.45
C PRO A 84 16.58 -16.92 -19.57
N PRO A 85 16.65 -15.67 -20.03
CA PRO A 85 16.16 -14.53 -19.28
C PRO A 85 14.67 -14.71 -18.99
N GLN A 86 14.32 -14.89 -17.71
CA GLN A 86 12.94 -14.95 -17.26
C GLN A 86 12.31 -13.56 -17.42
N SER A 87 11.52 -13.40 -18.47
CA SER A 87 10.47 -12.38 -18.53
C SER A 87 9.43 -12.72 -17.47
N THR A 88 9.33 -11.90 -16.42
CA THR A 88 8.25 -11.97 -15.43
C THR A 88 6.94 -11.57 -16.09
N THR A 89 6.20 -12.55 -16.60
CA THR A 89 4.77 -12.41 -16.88
C THR A 89 4.06 -12.24 -15.55
N ILE A 90 3.55 -11.03 -15.31
CA ILE A 90 2.71 -10.72 -14.16
C ILE A 90 1.41 -11.53 -14.30
N SER A 91 1.06 -12.29 -13.26
CA SER A 91 -0.08 -13.21 -13.20
C SER A 91 -1.41 -12.53 -13.59
N SER A 92 -2.12 -13.13 -14.55
CA SER A 92 -3.47 -12.76 -14.98
C SER A 92 -4.58 -13.13 -13.98
N SER A 93 -4.25 -13.54 -12.75
CA SER A 93 -5.21 -13.98 -11.72
C SER A 93 -6.06 -12.86 -11.12
N TRP A 94 -5.70 -11.59 -11.29
CA TRP A 94 -6.52 -10.46 -10.82
C TRP A 94 -7.63 -10.09 -11.82
N LEU A 95 -7.48 -10.50 -13.10
CA LEU A 95 -8.50 -10.36 -14.12
C LEU A 95 -9.70 -11.28 -13.86
N SER A 96 -9.51 -12.46 -13.25
CA SER A 96 -10.62 -13.40 -12.97
C SER A 96 -11.52 -12.95 -11.82
N VAL A 97 -10.95 -12.44 -10.72
CA VAL A 97 -11.70 -11.82 -9.62
C VAL A 97 -12.48 -10.59 -10.11
N ALA A 98 -11.92 -9.87 -11.07
CA ALA A 98 -12.57 -8.73 -11.70
C ALA A 98 -13.62 -9.12 -12.77
N THR A 99 -13.59 -10.33 -13.34
CA THR A 99 -14.59 -10.80 -14.33
C THR A 99 -15.78 -11.50 -13.70
N ASP A 100 -15.60 -12.24 -12.60
CA ASP A 100 -16.72 -12.89 -11.90
C ASP A 100 -17.67 -11.85 -11.28
N TRP A 101 -17.13 -10.72 -10.79
CA TRP A 101 -17.92 -9.55 -10.36
C TRP A 101 -18.75 -8.90 -11.47
N LEU A 102 -18.40 -9.15 -12.74
CA LEU A 102 -19.06 -8.57 -13.89
C LEU A 102 -20.19 -9.44 -14.43
N VAL A 103 -20.16 -10.73 -14.14
CA VAL A 103 -21.21 -11.69 -14.52
C VAL A 103 -22.44 -11.52 -13.63
N ASP A 104 -22.27 -11.34 -12.31
CA ASP A 104 -23.39 -11.10 -11.38
C ASP A 104 -24.09 -9.75 -11.60
N ALA A 105 -23.36 -8.75 -12.11
CA ALA A 105 -23.91 -7.43 -12.37
C ALA A 105 -24.58 -7.31 -13.76
N ALA A 106 -24.32 -8.25 -14.68
CA ALA A 106 -24.97 -8.25 -16.01
C ALA A 106 -26.31 -9.00 -15.99
N THR A 107 -26.44 -10.01 -15.13
CA THR A 107 -27.68 -10.80 -14.97
C THR A 107 -28.81 -10.02 -14.31
N THR A 108 -28.54 -9.00 -13.49
CA THR A 108 -29.56 -8.12 -12.91
C THR A 108 -30.13 -7.08 -13.89
N SER A 109 -29.39 -6.70 -14.95
CA SER A 109 -29.81 -5.68 -15.93
C SER A 109 -30.75 -6.20 -17.04
N SER A 110 -31.00 -7.51 -17.12
CA SER A 110 -31.69 -8.16 -18.26
C SER A 110 -33.23 -8.31 -18.08
N MET A 111 -33.80 -7.89 -16.95
CA MET A 111 -35.24 -8.07 -16.66
C MET A 111 -35.99 -6.74 -16.43
N SER A 112 -35.80 -5.73 -17.28
CA SER A 112 -36.70 -4.57 -17.28
C SER A 112 -36.60 -3.76 -18.57
N SER A 113 -37.30 -4.18 -19.61
CA SER A 113 -37.65 -3.33 -20.78
C SER A 113 -38.73 -4.01 -21.61
N SER A 114 -39.97 -4.00 -21.12
CA SER A 114 -41.18 -4.19 -21.93
C SER A 114 -42.40 -3.66 -21.16
N ALA A 115 -42.42 -2.35 -20.91
CA ALA A 115 -43.65 -1.66 -20.53
C ALA A 115 -44.29 -1.06 -21.79
N THR A 116 -45.17 -1.83 -22.41
CA THR A 116 -46.03 -1.41 -23.53
C THR A 116 -46.95 -0.28 -23.08
N ILE A 117 -46.66 0.94 -23.52
CA ILE A 117 -47.54 2.12 -23.32
C ILE A 117 -48.82 1.89 -24.10
N THR A 118 -49.89 1.50 -23.40
CA THR A 118 -51.24 1.41 -23.96
C THR A 118 -51.92 2.77 -23.80
N MET A 119 -52.07 3.50 -24.90
CA MET A 119 -52.88 4.73 -24.93
C MET A 119 -54.35 4.39 -24.73
N GLN A 120 -54.94 4.77 -23.59
CA GLN A 120 -56.39 4.84 -23.42
C GLN A 120 -56.83 6.28 -23.16
N ASN A 121 -57.68 6.75 -24.07
CA ASN A 121 -58.47 7.97 -23.98
C ASN A 121 -59.71 7.69 -23.11
N PRO A 122 -60.15 8.61 -22.24
CA PRO A 122 -61.55 8.99 -22.36
C PRO A 122 -61.87 10.46 -22.05
N ARG A 123 -62.83 10.98 -22.84
CA ARG A 123 -63.68 12.12 -22.53
C ARG A 123 -64.61 11.81 -21.36
N GLY A 124 -64.83 12.77 -20.46
CA GLY A 124 -65.95 12.73 -19.52
C GLY A 124 -65.74 13.57 -18.26
N SER A 125 -66.46 14.69 -18.18
CA SER A 125 -66.43 15.66 -17.08
C SER A 125 -66.92 15.10 -15.74
N SER A 126 -66.15 15.34 -14.67
CA SER A 126 -66.66 15.49 -13.30
C SER A 126 -65.58 16.11 -12.42
N MET A 127 -65.79 17.34 -11.94
CA MET A 127 -64.92 17.97 -10.95
C MET A 127 -65.03 17.22 -9.62
N LYS A 128 -64.00 16.43 -9.30
CA LYS A 128 -63.74 15.88 -7.97
C LYS A 128 -62.57 16.63 -7.34
N PRO A 129 -62.57 16.80 -6.00
CA PRO A 129 -61.57 17.59 -5.30
C PRO A 129 -60.19 16.99 -5.53
N THR A 130 -59.26 17.87 -5.90
CA THR A 130 -57.85 17.57 -6.12
C THR A 130 -57.25 17.02 -4.83
N THR A 131 -57.24 15.71 -4.68
CA THR A 131 -56.44 15.02 -3.68
C THR A 131 -54.99 15.36 -3.97
N VAL A 132 -54.41 16.28 -3.18
CA VAL A 132 -52.98 16.59 -3.17
C VAL A 132 -52.26 15.26 -2.98
N ARG A 133 -51.69 14.75 -4.06
CA ARG A 133 -50.91 13.52 -4.10
C ARG A 133 -49.68 13.81 -3.25
N SER A 134 -49.74 13.42 -1.98
CA SER A 134 -48.62 13.51 -1.05
C SER A 134 -47.47 12.74 -1.69
N SER A 135 -46.48 13.46 -2.21
CA SER A 135 -45.22 12.89 -2.65
C SER A 135 -44.69 12.09 -1.47
N THR A 136 -44.72 10.76 -1.59
CA THR A 136 -44.07 9.87 -0.64
C THR A 136 -42.63 10.35 -0.52
N PRO A 137 -42.15 10.71 0.68
CA PRO A 137 -40.77 11.11 0.85
C PRO A 137 -39.92 9.94 0.38
N VAL A 138 -39.20 10.12 -0.73
CA VAL A 138 -38.17 9.18 -1.17
C VAL A 138 -37.27 9.02 0.04
N THR A 139 -37.26 7.82 0.63
CA THR A 139 -36.46 7.50 1.81
C THR A 139 -35.01 7.40 1.38
N GLY A 140 -34.40 8.53 1.05
CA GLY A 140 -33.00 8.63 0.68
C GLY A 140 -32.13 8.06 1.80
N ARG A 141 -31.09 7.32 1.42
CA ARG A 141 -30.10 6.82 2.38
C ARG A 141 -29.63 7.94 3.29
N THR A 142 -29.62 7.67 4.59
CA THR A 142 -29.12 8.63 5.58
C THR A 142 -27.66 8.99 5.27
N ARG A 143 -27.21 10.21 5.61
CA ARG A 143 -25.78 10.61 5.45
C ARG A 143 -24.83 9.56 6.02
N ARG A 144 -25.18 8.96 7.16
CA ARG A 144 -24.41 7.90 7.82
C ARG A 144 -24.28 6.63 6.97
N GLN A 145 -25.36 6.19 6.32
CA GLN A 145 -25.32 5.03 5.42
C GLN A 145 -24.42 5.30 4.22
N ARG A 146 -24.52 6.49 3.61
CA ARG A 146 -23.65 6.88 2.49
C ARG A 146 -22.17 6.93 2.89
N LEU A 147 -21.83 7.53 4.02
CA LEU A 147 -20.46 7.53 4.55
C LEU A 147 -19.93 6.12 4.80
N MET A 148 -20.74 5.24 5.40
CA MET A 148 -20.37 3.85 5.62
C MET A 148 -20.11 3.12 4.30
N HIS A 149 -20.95 3.35 3.29
CA HIS A 149 -20.76 2.83 1.93
C HIS A 149 -19.43 3.32 1.34
N CYS A 150 -19.15 4.63 1.39
CA CYS A 150 -17.90 5.22 0.88
C CYS A 150 -16.66 4.58 1.53
N ARG A 151 -16.71 4.32 2.83
CA ARG A 151 -15.62 3.64 3.55
C ARG A 151 -15.42 2.22 3.06
N GLN A 152 -16.51 1.47 2.85
CA GLN A 152 -16.43 0.13 2.30
C GLN A 152 -15.87 0.15 0.87
N LYS A 153 -16.29 1.11 0.04
CA LYS A 153 -15.73 1.31 -1.31
C LYS A 153 -14.22 1.60 -1.26
N ALA A 154 -13.78 2.49 -0.35
CA ALA A 154 -12.38 2.82 -0.16
C ALA A 154 -11.55 1.62 0.32
N LEU A 155 -12.13 0.79 1.18
CA LEU A 155 -11.52 -0.45 1.65
C LEU A 155 -11.31 -1.43 0.49
N THR A 156 -12.35 -1.68 -0.31
CA THR A 156 -12.28 -2.55 -1.49
C THR A 156 -11.24 -2.04 -2.48
N ALA A 157 -11.23 -0.73 -2.74
CA ALA A 157 -10.24 -0.09 -3.61
C ALA A 157 -8.82 -0.27 -3.10
N PHE A 158 -8.62 -0.06 -1.81
CA PHE A 158 -7.33 -0.24 -1.17
C PHE A 158 -6.82 -1.68 -1.32
N CYS A 159 -7.69 -2.67 -1.08
CA CYS A 159 -7.33 -4.09 -1.22
C CYS A 159 -6.95 -4.48 -2.65
N ALA A 160 -7.55 -3.84 -3.66
CA ALA A 160 -7.20 -4.06 -5.06
C ALA A 160 -5.89 -3.36 -5.46
N CYS A 161 -5.68 -2.12 -5.01
CA CYS A 161 -4.56 -1.29 -5.45
C CYS A 161 -3.25 -1.56 -4.68
N PHE A 162 -3.31 -1.83 -3.38
CA PHE A 162 -2.10 -1.92 -2.56
C PHE A 162 -1.15 -3.08 -2.95
N PRO A 163 -1.65 -4.31 -3.26
CA PRO A 163 -0.79 -5.40 -3.73
C PRO A 163 -0.01 -5.07 -5.00
N ALA A 164 -0.57 -4.23 -5.88
CA ALA A 164 0.12 -3.80 -7.12
C ALA A 164 1.37 -2.96 -6.84
N LEU A 165 1.49 -2.32 -5.67
CA LEU A 165 2.68 -1.57 -5.27
C LEU A 165 3.84 -2.47 -4.82
N GLN A 166 3.58 -3.73 -4.47
CA GLN A 166 4.61 -4.66 -3.99
C GLN A 166 5.77 -4.84 -4.99
N PRO A 167 5.54 -5.26 -6.25
CA PRO A 167 6.64 -5.47 -7.20
C PRO A 167 7.45 -4.19 -7.46
N ILE A 168 6.79 -3.02 -7.49
CA ILE A 168 7.45 -1.72 -7.69
C ILE A 168 8.37 -1.42 -6.52
N LEU A 169 7.88 -1.57 -5.28
CA LEU A 169 8.69 -1.34 -4.07
C LEU A 169 9.84 -2.35 -3.97
N GLU A 170 9.61 -3.61 -4.31
CA GLU A 170 10.65 -4.65 -4.32
C GLU A 170 11.74 -4.40 -5.35
N GLU A 171 11.38 -3.94 -6.56
CA GLU A 171 12.31 -3.55 -7.61
C GLU A 171 13.14 -2.34 -7.17
N LEU A 172 12.47 -1.28 -6.71
CA LEU A 172 13.11 -0.03 -6.31
C LEU A 172 14.05 -0.22 -5.10
N THR A 173 13.83 -1.23 -4.27
CA THR A 173 14.63 -1.53 -3.07
C THR A 173 15.32 -2.90 -3.13
N SER A 174 15.66 -3.40 -4.32
CA SER A 174 16.20 -4.76 -4.50
C SER A 174 17.60 -4.92 -3.90
N THR A 175 17.74 -5.85 -2.95
CA THR A 175 19.03 -6.25 -2.33
C THR A 175 19.66 -7.49 -2.96
N SER A 176 19.00 -8.09 -3.96
CA SER A 176 19.36 -9.38 -4.56
C SER A 176 20.80 -9.40 -5.09
N LYS A 177 21.18 -8.40 -5.89
CA LYS A 177 22.53 -8.25 -6.46
C LYS A 177 23.58 -8.06 -5.38
N ALA A 178 23.34 -7.14 -4.43
CA ALA A 178 24.27 -6.85 -3.35
C ALA A 178 24.50 -8.06 -2.45
N THR A 179 23.44 -8.82 -2.15
CA THR A 179 23.53 -10.04 -1.33
C THR A 179 24.31 -11.15 -2.04
N ARG A 180 24.13 -11.32 -3.35
CA ARG A 180 24.93 -12.29 -4.15
C ARG A 180 26.40 -11.90 -4.16
N GLN A 181 26.72 -10.62 -4.41
CA GLN A 181 28.10 -10.12 -4.39
C GLN A 181 28.74 -10.28 -3.01
N LEU A 182 28.02 -9.98 -1.93
CA LEU A 182 28.52 -10.16 -0.57
C LEU A 182 28.81 -11.63 -0.24
N LYS A 183 27.96 -12.56 -0.69
CA LYS A 183 28.21 -14.00 -0.55
C LYS A 183 29.46 -14.44 -1.29
N GLU A 184 29.68 -13.94 -2.50
CA GLU A 184 30.86 -14.26 -3.31
C GLU A 184 32.15 -13.73 -2.66
N LEU A 185 32.16 -12.47 -2.19
CA LEU A 185 33.33 -11.90 -1.49
C LEU A 185 33.67 -12.68 -0.22
N ARG A 186 32.66 -13.14 0.55
CA ARG A 186 32.88 -13.97 1.74
C ARG A 186 33.42 -15.35 1.40
N LYS A 187 33.02 -15.91 0.26
CA LYS A 187 33.55 -17.17 -0.25
C LYS A 187 35.02 -17.01 -0.66
N GLN A 188 35.34 -15.97 -1.42
CA GLN A 188 36.72 -15.63 -1.82
C GLN A 188 37.61 -15.41 -0.59
N GLN A 189 37.14 -14.64 0.40
CA GLN A 189 37.88 -14.45 1.65
C GLN A 189 38.15 -15.77 2.39
N LYS A 190 37.18 -16.69 2.38
CA LYS A 190 37.35 -18.02 2.99
C LYS A 190 38.37 -18.86 2.22
N GLU A 191 38.36 -18.82 0.89
CA GLU A 191 39.33 -19.52 0.04
C GLU A 191 40.75 -18.99 0.25
N LEU A 192 40.90 -17.66 0.29
CA LEU A 192 42.17 -16.99 0.59
C LEU A 192 42.72 -17.37 1.98
N ASN A 193 41.86 -17.48 3.00
CA ASN A 193 42.27 -17.94 4.33
C ASN A 193 42.67 -19.43 4.39
N LEU A 194 42.25 -20.26 3.44
CA LEU A 194 42.58 -21.70 3.40
C LEU A 194 43.91 -21.99 2.68
N VAL A 195 44.35 -21.10 1.78
CA VAL A 195 45.61 -21.24 1.01
C VAL A 195 46.82 -20.69 1.81
N GLY A 196 46.58 -20.14 3.00
CA GLY A 196 47.49 -19.29 3.77
C GLY A 196 48.71 -19.94 4.43
N ASP A 197 49.37 -20.92 3.81
CA ASP A 197 50.71 -21.36 4.24
C ASP A 197 51.84 -20.88 3.33
N GLU A 198 51.57 -20.46 2.08
CA GLU A 198 52.66 -20.10 1.13
C GLU A 198 52.48 -18.77 0.38
N THR A 199 51.32 -18.12 0.46
CA THR A 199 51.08 -16.84 -0.25
C THR A 199 50.71 -15.75 0.76
N GLU A 200 51.68 -14.91 1.11
CA GLU A 200 51.43 -13.67 1.86
C GLU A 200 50.51 -12.76 1.03
N LEU A 201 49.20 -12.86 1.27
CA LEU A 201 48.26 -11.85 0.82
C LEU A 201 48.68 -10.50 1.38
N THR A 202 48.79 -9.51 0.50
CA THR A 202 49.14 -8.17 0.95
C THR A 202 48.02 -7.65 1.85
N GLU A 203 48.37 -7.08 3.02
CA GLU A 203 47.43 -6.46 3.97
C GLU A 203 46.44 -5.50 3.27
N GLY A 204 46.88 -4.87 2.18
CA GLY A 204 46.06 -4.03 1.31
C GLY A 204 44.86 -4.73 0.66
N GLU A 205 45.03 -5.95 0.15
CA GLU A 205 43.95 -6.73 -0.50
C GLU A 205 42.87 -7.13 0.49
N GLN A 206 43.28 -7.59 1.68
CA GLN A 206 42.35 -7.93 2.76
C GLN A 206 41.54 -6.70 3.19
N LYS A 207 42.20 -5.54 3.34
CA LYS A 207 41.54 -4.28 3.67
C LYS A 207 40.57 -3.80 2.58
N GLN A 208 40.90 -4.02 1.31
CA GLN A 208 40.02 -3.71 0.18
C GLN A 208 38.78 -4.62 0.15
N LEU A 209 38.97 -5.93 0.35
CA LEU A 209 37.85 -6.87 0.44
C LEU A 209 36.92 -6.53 1.59
N GLN A 210 37.47 -6.20 2.78
CA GLN A 210 36.67 -5.82 3.93
C GLN A 210 35.82 -4.57 3.65
N ARG A 211 36.42 -3.52 3.05
CA ARG A 211 35.69 -2.30 2.66
C ARG A 211 34.55 -2.59 1.70
N GLN A 212 34.78 -3.46 0.69
CA GLN A 212 33.73 -3.84 -0.25
C GLN A 212 32.59 -4.61 0.45
N GLN A 213 32.90 -5.48 1.42
CA GLN A 213 31.88 -6.15 2.21
C GLN A 213 31.07 -5.17 3.06
N ASP A 214 31.73 -4.22 3.71
CA ASP A 214 31.10 -3.18 4.54
C ASP A 214 30.18 -2.29 3.71
N ASP A 215 30.62 -1.87 2.52
CA ASP A 215 29.82 -1.06 1.58
C ASP A 215 28.56 -1.81 1.09
N LEU A 216 28.71 -3.09 0.73
CA LEU A 216 27.59 -3.95 0.32
C LEU A 216 26.62 -4.19 1.48
N TRP A 217 27.14 -4.38 2.69
CA TRP A 217 26.31 -4.55 3.88
C TRP A 217 25.51 -3.29 4.19
N LYS A 218 26.17 -2.12 4.18
CA LYS A 218 25.51 -0.82 4.36
C LYS A 218 24.37 -0.64 3.35
N LEU A 219 24.60 -0.98 2.08
CA LEU A 219 23.57 -0.93 1.05
C LEU A 219 22.38 -1.85 1.39
N ILE A 220 22.63 -3.09 1.84
CA ILE A 220 21.58 -4.04 2.23
C ILE A 220 20.75 -3.50 3.41
N VAL A 221 21.41 -2.92 4.42
CA VAL A 221 20.74 -2.31 5.59
C VAL A 221 19.84 -1.16 5.14
N VAL A 222 20.37 -0.24 4.32
CA VAL A 222 19.63 0.92 3.81
C VAL A 222 18.42 0.49 2.99
N GLU A 223 18.59 -0.44 2.04
CA GLU A 223 17.50 -0.84 1.15
C GLU A 223 16.40 -1.62 1.87
N ASN A 224 16.74 -2.55 2.79
CA ASN A 224 15.72 -3.29 3.55
C ASN A 224 14.95 -2.38 4.51
N THR A 225 15.64 -1.45 5.18
CA THR A 225 15.00 -0.47 6.06
C THR A 225 14.13 0.48 5.24
N THR A 226 14.64 0.95 4.10
CA THR A 226 13.88 1.79 3.15
C THR A 226 12.62 1.07 2.69
N ARG A 227 12.71 -0.21 2.33
CA ARG A 227 11.57 -1.02 1.90
C ARG A 227 10.47 -1.05 2.95
N MET A 228 10.80 -1.44 4.18
CA MET A 228 9.83 -1.51 5.28
C MET A 228 9.14 -0.16 5.51
N MET A 229 9.93 0.91 5.58
CA MET A 229 9.41 2.25 5.79
C MET A 229 8.55 2.70 4.60
N ALA A 230 9.03 2.56 3.37
CA ALA A 230 8.31 2.93 2.16
C ALA A 230 6.99 2.15 2.00
N SER A 231 6.97 0.85 2.30
CA SER A 231 5.74 0.06 2.31
C SER A 231 4.72 0.60 3.32
N SER A 232 5.14 0.96 4.54
CA SER A 232 4.22 1.50 5.55
C SER A 232 3.69 2.90 5.21
N TYR A 233 4.52 3.77 4.63
CA TYR A 233 4.09 5.08 4.15
C TYR A 233 3.19 4.95 2.92
N ALA A 234 3.52 4.11 1.95
CA ALA A 234 2.68 3.86 0.78
C ALA A 234 1.31 3.29 1.19
N TYR A 235 1.29 2.36 2.17
CA TYR A 235 0.05 1.85 2.75
C TYR A 235 -0.81 2.98 3.32
N THR A 236 -0.22 3.81 4.18
CA THR A 236 -0.93 4.92 4.82
C THR A 236 -1.45 5.93 3.80
N LEU A 237 -0.59 6.35 2.89
CA LEU A 237 -0.90 7.39 1.91
C LEU A 237 -1.99 6.94 0.95
N LEU A 238 -1.93 5.70 0.45
CA LEU A 238 -2.96 5.14 -0.41
C LEU A 238 -4.30 4.99 0.33
N LEU A 239 -4.28 4.50 1.58
CA LEU A 239 -5.49 4.35 2.38
C LEU A 239 -6.20 5.69 2.58
N LEU A 240 -5.46 6.71 3.00
CA LEU A 240 -6.01 8.03 3.26
C LEU A 240 -6.42 8.73 1.97
N SER A 241 -5.65 8.64 0.89
CA SER A 241 -6.00 9.28 -0.39
C SER A 241 -7.27 8.69 -0.99
N LEU A 242 -7.43 7.36 -0.97
CA LEU A 242 -8.66 6.71 -1.42
C LEU A 242 -9.85 7.08 -0.54
N THR A 243 -9.63 7.22 0.77
CA THR A 243 -10.67 7.69 1.69
C THR A 243 -11.13 9.10 1.29
N VAL A 244 -10.21 10.04 1.09
CA VAL A 244 -10.56 11.42 0.68
C VAL A 244 -11.23 11.44 -0.69
N GLN A 245 -10.60 10.84 -1.71
CA GLN A 245 -11.09 10.88 -3.10
C GLN A 245 -12.51 10.32 -3.21
N LEU A 246 -12.78 9.13 -2.63
CA LEU A 246 -14.09 8.51 -2.75
C LEU A 246 -15.16 9.26 -1.95
N HIS A 247 -14.84 9.76 -0.75
CA HIS A 247 -15.80 10.57 0.02
C HIS A 247 -16.11 11.90 -0.67
N TRP A 248 -15.10 12.54 -1.27
CA TRP A 248 -15.26 13.78 -2.02
C TRP A 248 -16.12 13.60 -3.27
N ILE A 249 -15.84 12.55 -4.06
CA ILE A 249 -16.63 12.18 -5.23
C ILE A 249 -18.10 11.92 -4.83
N SER A 250 -18.33 11.17 -3.74
CA SER A 250 -19.68 10.89 -3.25
C SER A 250 -20.40 12.12 -2.71
N GLY A 251 -19.70 13.02 -2.03
CA GLY A 251 -20.26 14.27 -1.50
C GLY A 251 -20.66 15.26 -2.59
N ASN A 252 -19.89 15.32 -3.67
CA ASN A 252 -20.03 16.29 -4.75
C ASN A 252 -20.70 15.74 -6.02
N ARG A 253 -21.34 14.57 -5.96
CA ARG A 253 -22.02 13.96 -7.12
C ARG A 253 -23.00 14.91 -7.81
N GLU A 254 -23.77 15.69 -7.05
CA GLU A 254 -24.71 16.68 -7.62
C GLU A 254 -23.99 17.83 -8.33
N THR A 255 -22.92 18.37 -7.74
CA THR A 255 -22.11 19.44 -8.35
C THR A 255 -21.45 18.96 -9.64
N LEU A 256 -20.87 17.76 -9.62
CA LEU A 256 -20.27 17.13 -10.81
C LEU A 256 -21.31 16.87 -11.91
N LEU A 257 -22.55 16.50 -11.55
CA LEU A 257 -23.65 16.40 -12.51
C LEU A 257 -24.00 17.77 -13.09
N GLN A 258 -24.02 18.82 -12.27
CA GLN A 258 -24.33 20.17 -12.74
C GLN A 258 -23.28 20.71 -13.73
N GLU A 259 -21.99 20.49 -13.45
CA GLU A 259 -20.90 20.86 -14.36
C GLU A 259 -20.93 20.05 -15.66
N SER A 260 -21.38 18.80 -15.61
CA SER A 260 -21.55 17.96 -16.80
C SER A 260 -22.67 18.41 -17.74
N PHE A 261 -23.61 19.27 -17.32
CA PHE A 261 -24.64 19.77 -18.26
C PHE A 261 -24.07 20.71 -19.34
N GLY A 262 -22.85 21.24 -19.17
CA GLY A 262 -22.16 22.08 -20.15
C GLY A 262 -21.12 21.36 -21.00
N ALA A 263 -20.57 20.25 -20.53
CA ALA A 263 -19.54 19.46 -21.20
C ALA A 263 -20.08 18.07 -21.51
N GLN A 264 -19.83 17.51 -22.71
CA GLN A 264 -20.33 16.18 -23.11
C GLN A 264 -19.79 15.00 -22.28
N THR A 265 -19.05 15.26 -21.20
CA THR A 265 -18.44 14.27 -20.31
C THR A 265 -19.36 13.96 -19.15
N SER A 266 -19.66 12.69 -18.92
CA SER A 266 -20.47 12.27 -17.77
C SER A 266 -19.74 12.54 -16.43
N SER A 267 -20.48 12.86 -15.36
CA SER A 267 -19.92 12.98 -13.99
C SER A 267 -19.12 11.72 -13.60
N THR A 268 -19.57 10.55 -14.07
CA THR A 268 -18.86 9.29 -13.98
C THR A 268 -17.46 9.40 -14.55
N GLU A 269 -17.34 9.75 -15.83
CA GLU A 269 -16.07 9.83 -16.54
C GLU A 269 -15.06 10.77 -15.88
N ILE A 270 -15.51 11.90 -15.32
CA ILE A 270 -14.66 12.81 -14.56
C ILE A 270 -14.06 12.11 -13.33
N ALA A 271 -14.90 11.45 -12.53
CA ALA A 271 -14.45 10.73 -11.35
C ALA A 271 -13.55 9.53 -11.69
N GLN A 272 -13.87 8.78 -12.74
CA GLN A 272 -13.02 7.68 -13.22
C GLN A 272 -11.64 8.21 -13.64
N THR A 273 -11.62 9.32 -14.39
CA THR A 273 -10.39 9.97 -14.84
C THR A 273 -9.55 10.43 -13.66
N MET A 274 -10.16 11.05 -12.64
CA MET A 274 -9.48 11.51 -11.43
C MET A 274 -8.85 10.36 -10.62
N LEU A 275 -9.59 9.29 -10.37
CA LEU A 275 -9.10 8.10 -9.67
C LEU A 275 -7.96 7.43 -10.47
N MET A 276 -8.13 7.29 -11.78
CA MET A 276 -7.10 6.70 -12.64
C MET A 276 -5.83 7.55 -12.69
N LYS A 277 -5.94 8.87 -12.91
CA LYS A 277 -4.78 9.78 -12.95
C LYS A 277 -4.02 9.79 -11.63
N SER A 278 -4.71 9.86 -10.49
CA SER A 278 -4.04 9.86 -9.19
C SER A 278 -3.36 8.54 -8.90
N HIS A 279 -3.99 7.40 -9.23
CA HIS A 279 -3.36 6.09 -9.05
C HIS A 279 -2.15 5.90 -9.98
N GLN A 280 -2.26 6.31 -11.24
CA GLN A 280 -1.14 6.32 -12.19
C GLN A 280 0.00 7.20 -11.65
N TYR A 281 -0.29 8.41 -11.19
CA TYR A 281 0.68 9.31 -10.60
C TYR A 281 1.38 8.68 -9.39
N LEU A 282 0.63 8.08 -8.46
CA LEU A 282 1.17 7.37 -7.30
C LEU A 282 2.15 6.26 -7.72
N VAL A 283 1.83 5.50 -8.76
CA VAL A 283 2.66 4.39 -9.24
C VAL A 283 3.92 4.89 -9.95
N GLU A 284 3.75 5.79 -10.92
CA GLU A 284 4.81 6.19 -11.85
C GLU A 284 5.74 7.26 -11.27
N VAL A 285 5.22 8.17 -10.46
CA VAL A 285 5.97 9.33 -9.94
C VAL A 285 6.06 9.28 -8.41
N GLY A 286 4.92 9.09 -7.75
CA GLY A 286 4.76 9.15 -6.31
C GLY A 286 5.63 8.14 -5.55
N THR A 287 5.54 6.86 -5.93
CA THR A 287 6.22 5.75 -5.26
C THR A 287 7.74 5.84 -5.43
N PRO A 288 8.32 6.06 -6.65
CA PRO A 288 9.74 6.34 -6.80
C PRO A 288 10.22 7.55 -5.98
N LEU A 289 9.44 8.63 -5.96
CA LEU A 289 9.79 9.83 -5.19
C LEU A 289 9.77 9.55 -3.67
N LEU A 290 8.77 8.79 -3.19
CA LEU A 290 8.65 8.34 -1.80
C LEU A 290 9.85 7.48 -1.39
N VAL A 291 10.16 6.44 -2.16
CA VAL A 291 11.32 5.55 -1.90
C VAL A 291 12.61 6.35 -1.87
N SER A 292 12.83 7.25 -2.83
CA SER A 292 14.05 8.07 -2.85
C SER A 292 14.17 9.01 -1.65
N THR A 293 13.04 9.54 -1.18
CA THR A 293 12.97 10.44 -0.02
C THR A 293 13.26 9.69 1.28
N ILE A 294 12.65 8.51 1.43
CA ILE A 294 12.88 7.64 2.58
C ILE A 294 14.31 7.12 2.57
N ARG A 295 14.83 6.67 1.42
CA ARG A 295 16.21 6.19 1.27
C ARG A 295 17.22 7.22 1.79
N ARG A 296 17.12 8.48 1.34
CA ARG A 296 18.03 9.54 1.80
C ARG A 296 17.95 9.77 3.31
N SER A 297 16.76 9.64 3.88
CA SER A 297 16.55 9.81 5.31
C SER A 297 17.13 8.63 6.11
N VAL A 298 16.98 7.40 5.59
CA VAL A 298 17.60 6.18 6.13
C VAL A 298 19.13 6.23 6.02
N GLU A 299 19.67 6.68 4.89
CA GLU A 299 21.11 6.88 4.71
C GLU A 299 21.67 7.89 5.72
N ALA A 300 20.95 8.99 5.97
CA ALA A 300 21.36 10.01 6.93
C ALA A 300 21.41 9.46 8.37
N ILE A 301 20.38 8.72 8.82
CA ILE A 301 20.37 8.14 10.18
C ILE A 301 21.37 6.99 10.34
N VAL A 302 21.62 6.19 9.29
CA VAL A 302 22.59 5.08 9.33
C VAL A 302 24.02 5.61 9.30
N ALA A 303 24.25 6.77 8.67
CA ALA A 303 25.55 7.45 8.68
C ALA A 303 25.79 8.25 9.97
N GLU A 304 24.73 8.63 10.69
CA GLU A 304 24.85 9.31 11.98
C GLU A 304 25.47 8.34 12.99
N ASN A 305 26.58 8.73 13.62
CA ASN A 305 27.25 7.89 14.61
C ASN A 305 26.47 7.94 15.94
N THR A 306 25.38 7.18 16.05
CA THR A 306 24.51 7.14 17.24
C THR A 306 25.07 6.27 18.36
N GLY A 307 26.38 5.98 18.34
CA GLY A 307 27.03 5.00 19.22
C GLY A 307 26.79 3.54 18.81
N VAL A 308 25.95 3.31 17.81
CA VAL A 308 25.63 1.99 17.27
C VAL A 308 26.00 1.92 15.80
N ASP A 309 26.92 1.03 15.46
CA ASP A 309 27.40 0.88 14.09
C ASP A 309 26.53 -0.11 13.29
N TRP A 310 25.48 0.40 12.66
CA TRP A 310 24.59 -0.39 11.79
C TRP A 310 25.32 -0.98 10.57
N THR A 311 26.54 -0.51 10.25
CA THR A 311 27.35 -1.04 9.15
C THR A 311 28.10 -2.32 9.52
N LYS A 312 28.07 -2.76 10.79
CA LYS A 312 28.63 -4.03 11.22
C LYS A 312 27.53 -5.09 11.40
N PRO A 313 27.52 -6.18 10.62
CA PRO A 313 26.46 -7.20 10.70
C PRO A 313 26.41 -7.90 12.06
N THR A 314 27.54 -7.96 12.76
CA THR A 314 27.71 -8.57 14.09
C THR A 314 27.46 -7.60 15.25
N GLN A 315 27.26 -6.31 14.98
CA GLN A 315 26.89 -5.36 16.01
C GLN A 315 25.58 -5.79 16.64
N PHE A 316 25.50 -5.73 17.96
CA PHE A 316 24.31 -6.08 18.72
C PHE A 316 23.44 -4.84 18.94
N LEU A 317 22.14 -5.00 18.72
CA LEU A 317 21.10 -3.98 18.90
C LEU A 317 20.14 -4.42 20.00
N THR A 318 19.67 -3.48 20.80
CA THR A 318 18.51 -3.64 21.68
C THR A 318 17.22 -3.23 20.96
N GLU A 319 16.06 -3.60 21.53
CA GLU A 319 14.76 -3.07 21.11
C GLU A 319 14.75 -1.53 21.16
N GLN A 320 15.32 -0.94 22.22
CA GLN A 320 15.37 0.50 22.42
C GLN A 320 16.19 1.22 21.34
N ASP A 321 17.28 0.61 20.86
CA ASP A 321 18.09 1.18 19.76
C ASP A 321 17.27 1.29 18.47
N ILE A 322 16.47 0.26 18.18
CA ILE A 322 15.57 0.22 17.02
C ILE A 322 14.46 1.27 17.20
N GLU A 323 13.85 1.34 18.39
CA GLU A 323 12.80 2.32 18.67
C GLU A 323 13.30 3.76 18.54
N GLN A 324 14.47 4.05 19.12
CA GLN A 324 15.07 5.37 19.04
C GLN A 324 15.39 5.76 17.60
N LEU A 325 15.92 4.84 16.79
CA LEU A 325 16.27 5.10 15.41
C LEU A 325 15.03 5.25 14.52
N LEU A 326 14.12 4.28 14.54
CA LEU A 326 12.99 4.20 13.59
C LEU A 326 11.77 5.03 14.00
N TYR A 327 11.50 5.19 15.29
CA TYR A 327 10.28 5.87 15.77
C TYR A 327 10.53 7.29 16.23
N ARG A 328 11.76 7.61 16.64
CA ARG A 328 12.10 8.98 17.07
C ARG A 328 12.87 9.73 15.99
N LYS A 329 14.05 9.22 15.62
CA LYS A 329 14.93 9.95 14.69
C LYS A 329 14.38 9.98 13.27
N LEU A 330 14.10 8.82 12.67
CA LEU A 330 13.70 8.76 11.26
C LEU A 330 12.45 9.61 10.94
N PRO A 331 11.37 9.62 11.74
CA PRO A 331 10.21 10.47 11.46
C PRO A 331 10.53 11.96 11.54
N GLN A 332 11.44 12.36 12.44
CA GLN A 332 11.93 13.75 12.50
C GLN A 332 12.68 14.13 11.22
N VAL A 333 13.58 13.27 10.73
CA VAL A 333 14.29 13.49 9.45
C VAL A 333 13.31 13.54 8.29
N LEU A 334 12.30 12.68 8.30
CA LEU A 334 11.30 12.62 7.26
C LEU A 334 10.39 13.85 7.25
N ARG A 335 10.08 14.43 8.42
CA ARG A 335 9.29 15.66 8.55
C ARG A 335 10.08 16.90 8.14
N TYR A 336 11.34 17.02 8.54
CA TYR A 336 12.10 18.28 8.44
C TYR A 336 13.27 18.27 7.45
N GLY A 337 13.59 17.12 6.85
CA GLY A 337 14.52 17.01 5.73
C GLY A 337 16.01 17.04 6.08
N SER A 338 16.40 17.21 7.35
CA SER A 338 17.77 17.01 7.80
C SER A 338 17.87 16.77 9.31
N ILE A 339 18.85 15.95 9.72
CA ILE A 339 19.25 15.75 11.11
C ILE A 339 20.14 16.91 11.59
N HIS A 340 20.64 17.76 10.69
CA HIS A 340 21.71 18.70 11.02
C HIS A 340 21.37 19.47 12.29
N THR A 341 22.18 19.14 13.31
CA THR A 341 22.34 19.85 14.55
C THR A 341 22.44 21.30 14.16
N ARG A 342 21.33 22.00 14.37
CA ARG A 342 21.20 23.43 14.14
C ARG A 342 22.38 24.07 14.88
N ASP A 343 23.42 24.44 14.14
CA ASP A 343 24.50 25.24 14.70
C ASP A 343 23.81 26.42 15.38
N SER A 344 24.03 26.54 16.69
CA SER A 344 23.20 27.28 17.64
C SER A 344 23.04 28.77 17.36
N ASN A 345 23.66 29.27 16.29
CA ASN A 345 23.69 30.69 15.90
C ASN A 345 22.89 31.01 14.63
N ALA A 346 22.35 30.03 13.90
CA ALA A 346 21.54 30.32 12.71
C ALA A 346 20.09 30.65 13.10
N THR A 347 19.70 31.92 12.92
CA THR A 347 18.34 32.45 13.15
C THR A 347 17.27 31.45 12.76
N ALA A 348 16.43 31.10 13.74
CA ALA A 348 15.58 29.94 13.70
C ALA A 348 14.43 30.05 12.69
N ARG A 349 14.68 29.81 11.40
CA ARG A 349 13.59 29.64 10.43
C ARG A 349 12.72 28.44 10.86
N PRO A 350 11.39 28.57 10.88
CA PRO A 350 10.51 27.44 11.17
C PRO A 350 10.77 26.34 10.15
N ALA A 351 11.01 25.11 10.63
CA ALA A 351 11.24 23.98 9.75
C ALA A 351 9.94 23.68 9.01
N ILE A 352 9.94 23.87 7.69
CA ILE A 352 8.76 23.61 6.86
C ILE A 352 8.51 22.11 6.87
N GLN A 353 7.34 21.70 7.36
CA GLN A 353 6.91 20.30 7.34
C GLN A 353 6.79 19.83 5.90
N ARG A 354 7.34 18.64 5.62
CA ARG A 354 7.22 18.01 4.30
C ARG A 354 5.75 17.71 4.00
N ASN A 355 5.26 18.22 2.87
CA ASN A 355 3.97 17.84 2.34
C ASN A 355 4.04 16.41 1.77
N TRP A 356 3.27 15.49 2.34
CA TRP A 356 3.19 14.09 1.91
C TRP A 356 2.20 13.86 0.76
N VAL A 357 1.29 14.80 0.51
CA VAL A 357 0.27 14.72 -0.55
C VAL A 357 0.91 14.59 -1.94
N ARG A 358 2.06 15.24 -2.14
CA ARG A 358 2.84 15.21 -3.40
C ARG A 358 3.26 13.80 -3.84
N PHE A 359 3.21 12.82 -2.97
CA PHE A 359 3.53 11.42 -3.31
C PHE A 359 2.31 10.65 -3.83
N VAL A 360 1.10 11.22 -3.78
CA VAL A 360 -0.15 10.51 -4.04
C VAL A 360 -1.03 11.22 -5.06
N LEU A 361 -0.99 12.56 -5.07
CA LEU A 361 -1.74 13.39 -5.99
C LEU A 361 -0.81 14.17 -6.92
N PRO A 362 -1.19 14.35 -8.20
CA PRO A 362 -0.53 15.29 -9.09
C PRO A 362 -0.90 16.73 -8.70
N ASP A 363 0.03 17.65 -8.93
CA ASP A 363 -0.15 19.10 -8.72
C ASP A 363 -0.83 19.70 -9.96
N GLU A 364 -2.12 19.36 -10.12
CA GLU A 364 -2.97 19.74 -11.25
C GLU A 364 -4.30 20.28 -10.73
N GLU A 365 -4.81 21.34 -11.38
CA GLU A 365 -6.06 22.05 -11.02
C GLU A 365 -7.27 21.14 -10.69
N PRO A 366 -7.55 20.03 -11.43
CA PRO A 366 -8.66 19.14 -11.10
C PRO A 366 -8.54 18.45 -9.72
N PHE A 367 -7.34 18.44 -9.13
CA PHE A 367 -7.08 17.86 -7.83
C PHE A 367 -7.06 18.88 -6.70
N ASP A 368 -7.15 20.19 -6.97
CA ASP A 368 -7.05 21.25 -5.95
C ASP A 368 -8.00 21.02 -4.75
N PRO A 369 -9.29 20.68 -4.93
CA PRO A 369 -10.18 20.45 -3.78
C PRO A 369 -9.74 19.26 -2.91
N VAL A 370 -9.24 18.19 -3.54
CA VAL A 370 -8.74 17.01 -2.83
C VAL A 370 -7.39 17.31 -2.20
N TRP A 371 -6.56 18.12 -2.86
CA TRP A 371 -5.27 18.60 -2.35
C TRP A 371 -5.43 19.44 -1.09
N ASP A 372 -6.44 20.31 -1.04
CA ASP A 372 -6.78 21.13 0.12
C ASP A 372 -7.12 20.26 1.33
N VAL A 373 -7.99 19.25 1.14
CA VAL A 373 -8.33 18.30 2.20
C VAL A 373 -7.10 17.50 2.64
N CYS A 374 -6.28 17.02 1.70
CA CYS A 374 -5.08 16.26 2.02
C CYS A 374 -3.96 17.13 2.64
N SER A 375 -4.03 18.45 2.49
CA SER A 375 -3.10 19.40 3.11
C SER A 375 -3.61 19.92 4.47
N SER A 376 -4.81 19.48 4.89
CA SER A 376 -5.42 19.91 6.15
C SER A 376 -4.74 19.32 7.40
N PRO A 377 -4.94 19.94 8.58
CA PRO A 377 -4.52 19.35 9.85
C PRO A 377 -5.12 17.96 10.10
N VAL A 378 -6.39 17.75 9.73
CA VAL A 378 -7.09 16.47 9.88
C VAL A 378 -6.39 15.35 9.11
N TRP A 379 -5.88 15.63 7.91
CA TRP A 379 -5.06 14.67 7.18
C TRP A 379 -3.78 14.31 7.94
N ASN A 380 -3.08 15.31 8.48
CA ASN A 380 -1.83 15.07 9.21
C ASN A 380 -2.07 14.20 10.46
N ASP A 381 -3.15 14.46 11.20
CA ASP A 381 -3.55 13.68 12.38
C ASP A 381 -3.95 12.24 11.99
N ALA A 382 -4.66 12.07 10.87
CA ALA A 382 -4.98 10.76 10.30
C ALA A 382 -3.73 9.99 9.88
N GLN A 383 -2.81 10.65 9.18
CA GLN A 383 -1.54 10.08 8.75
C GLN A 383 -0.69 9.64 9.95
N GLU A 384 -0.55 10.48 10.97
CA GLU A 384 0.21 10.15 12.17
C GLU A 384 -0.40 8.98 12.94
N GLN A 385 -1.73 8.98 13.15
CA GLN A 385 -2.41 7.90 13.87
C GLN A 385 -2.35 6.55 13.11
N VAL A 386 -2.49 6.56 11.77
CA VAL A 386 -2.36 5.35 10.94
C VAL A 386 -0.93 4.83 10.96
N LEU A 387 0.08 5.69 10.75
CA LEU A 387 1.49 5.28 10.80
C LEU A 387 1.86 4.72 12.18
N GLN A 388 1.43 5.39 13.25
CA GLN A 388 1.65 4.93 14.62
C GLN A 388 1.03 3.54 14.83
N THR A 389 -0.21 3.34 14.38
CA THR A 389 -0.90 2.06 14.50
C THR A 389 -0.22 0.97 13.69
N LEU A 390 0.17 1.25 12.44
CA LEU A 390 0.90 0.29 11.60
C LEU A 390 2.25 -0.09 12.20
N TRP A 391 3.00 0.87 12.74
CA TRP A 391 4.33 0.57 13.24
C TRP A 391 4.31 -0.10 14.61
N TYR A 392 3.50 0.39 15.55
CA TYR A 392 3.46 -0.17 16.90
C TYR A 392 2.63 -1.43 16.98
N LYS A 393 1.44 -1.45 16.36
CA LYS A 393 0.61 -2.65 16.38
C LYS A 393 1.14 -3.63 15.34
N LEU A 394 1.05 -3.33 14.05
CA LEU A 394 1.28 -4.35 13.02
C LEU A 394 2.76 -4.78 12.89
N LEU A 395 3.68 -3.84 12.69
CA LEU A 395 5.08 -4.19 12.40
C LEU A 395 5.85 -4.63 13.64
N ARG A 396 5.58 -4.00 14.80
CA ARG A 396 6.27 -4.31 16.06
C ARG A 396 5.63 -5.49 16.78
N ASP A 397 4.35 -5.39 17.14
CA ASP A 397 3.71 -6.28 18.14
C ASP A 397 2.86 -7.43 17.51
N ASP A 398 2.15 -7.20 16.41
CA ASP A 398 0.86 -7.85 16.12
C ASP A 398 0.83 -8.77 14.89
N VAL A 399 1.88 -9.54 14.67
CA VAL A 399 1.83 -10.71 13.78
C VAL A 399 2.71 -11.79 14.39
N ALA A 400 2.50 -13.06 14.03
CA ALA A 400 3.44 -14.16 14.25
C ALA A 400 4.93 -13.77 14.07
N ASP A 401 5.15 -12.74 13.26
CA ASP A 401 6.39 -12.27 12.69
C ASP A 401 6.64 -10.75 12.91
N GLY A 402 6.04 -10.13 13.93
CA GLY A 402 6.42 -8.78 14.35
C GLY A 402 7.90 -8.68 14.72
N TRP A 403 8.55 -7.54 14.49
CA TRP A 403 10.01 -7.43 14.71
C TRP A 403 10.39 -7.48 16.19
N LYS A 404 9.48 -7.12 17.11
CA LYS A 404 9.73 -7.19 18.56
C LYS A 404 9.91 -8.61 19.05
N ARG A 405 9.27 -9.58 18.39
CA ARG A 405 9.43 -11.01 18.71
C ARG A 405 10.86 -11.51 18.58
N LEU A 406 11.71 -10.79 17.87
CA LEU A 406 13.15 -11.06 17.88
C LEU A 406 13.75 -10.96 19.28
N PHE A 407 13.18 -10.13 20.15
CA PHE A 407 13.69 -9.82 21.49
C PHE A 407 12.93 -10.56 22.60
N GLU A 408 11.78 -11.16 22.29
CA GLU A 408 11.02 -12.00 23.21
C GLU A 408 11.76 -13.33 23.44
N GLN A 409 11.93 -13.71 24.71
CA GLN A 409 12.63 -14.94 25.09
C GLN A 409 11.71 -16.13 24.85
N THR A 410 12.16 -17.12 24.05
CA THR A 410 11.33 -18.27 23.66
C THR A 410 11.39 -19.42 24.67
N SER A 411 12.22 -19.36 25.73
CA SER A 411 12.24 -20.40 26.77
C SER A 411 12.59 -19.89 28.18
N GLU A 412 11.93 -20.45 29.19
CA GLU A 412 12.19 -20.21 30.62
C GLU A 412 13.62 -20.63 31.03
N ALA A 413 14.26 -21.53 30.28
CA ALA A 413 15.63 -21.98 30.54
C ALA A 413 16.70 -20.90 30.24
N GLU A 414 16.40 -19.92 29.39
CA GLU A 414 17.32 -18.84 29.03
C GLU A 414 17.26 -17.64 30.01
N GLN A 415 16.25 -17.56 30.87
CA GLN A 415 16.06 -16.42 31.80
C GLN A 415 17.19 -16.26 32.82
N GLN A 416 18.04 -17.28 33.04
CA GLN A 416 19.13 -17.21 34.03
C GLN A 416 20.48 -16.68 33.48
N ALA A 417 20.64 -16.51 32.15
CA ALA A 417 21.84 -15.92 31.53
C ALA A 417 21.69 -14.41 31.21
N ALA A 418 20.93 -13.70 32.05
CA ALA A 418 19.99 -12.63 31.71
C ALA A 418 20.48 -11.30 31.10
N VAL A 419 21.79 -11.05 30.90
CA VAL A 419 22.24 -9.72 30.41
C VAL A 419 22.59 -9.72 28.92
N ALA A 420 23.00 -10.85 28.35
CA ALA A 420 23.32 -10.97 26.92
C ALA A 420 22.08 -11.24 26.02
N LEU A 421 20.91 -11.52 26.60
CA LEU A 421 19.75 -12.06 25.87
C LEU A 421 18.90 -11.02 25.12
N TYR A 422 18.92 -9.76 25.58
CA TYR A 422 18.07 -8.69 25.03
C TYR A 422 18.68 -7.97 23.83
N GLN A 423 19.82 -8.45 23.33
CA GLN A 423 20.45 -7.90 22.15
C GLN A 423 20.43 -8.90 21.01
N LYS A 424 20.20 -8.41 19.78
CA LYS A 424 20.24 -9.23 18.57
C LYS A 424 21.19 -8.60 17.55
N PRO A 425 21.92 -9.42 16.78
CA PRO A 425 22.82 -8.88 15.77
C PRO A 425 22.03 -8.11 14.71
N VAL A 426 22.58 -6.99 14.22
CA VAL A 426 21.98 -6.15 13.16
C VAL A 426 21.52 -7.01 11.99
N ALA A 427 22.29 -8.03 11.61
CA ALA A 427 21.92 -8.90 10.50
C ALA A 427 20.58 -9.63 10.69
N LYS A 428 20.25 -10.06 11.92
CA LYS A 428 18.98 -10.71 12.23
C LYS A 428 17.83 -9.70 12.21
N VAL A 429 18.07 -8.49 12.73
CA VAL A 429 17.10 -7.39 12.72
C VAL A 429 16.75 -6.96 11.29
N VAL A 430 17.75 -6.78 10.43
CA VAL A 430 17.57 -6.39 9.02
C VAL A 430 16.82 -7.46 8.22
N ALA A 431 17.10 -8.75 8.48
CA ALA A 431 16.33 -9.84 7.89
C ALA A 431 14.85 -9.79 8.30
N GLN A 432 14.57 -9.40 9.54
CA GLN A 432 13.21 -9.24 10.03
C GLN A 432 12.50 -8.04 9.43
N PHE A 433 13.16 -6.90 9.19
CA PHE A 433 12.55 -5.76 8.48
C PHE A 433 12.03 -6.14 7.10
N LYS A 434 12.78 -6.97 6.37
CA LYS A 434 12.32 -7.53 5.08
C LYS A 434 11.10 -8.43 5.26
N LYS A 435 11.06 -9.25 6.33
CA LYS A 435 9.90 -10.09 6.62
C LYS A 435 8.68 -9.22 6.94
N SER A 436 8.83 -8.25 7.83
CA SER A 436 7.76 -7.32 8.24
C SER A 436 7.22 -6.49 7.07
N SER A 437 8.06 -6.08 6.11
CA SER A 437 7.57 -5.39 4.90
C SER A 437 6.65 -6.29 4.06
N ASN A 438 6.98 -7.58 3.96
CA ASN A 438 6.18 -8.54 3.19
C ASN A 438 4.85 -8.87 3.87
N LEU A 439 4.81 -8.83 5.21
CA LEU A 439 3.57 -9.03 5.97
C LEU A 439 2.52 -7.98 5.62
N LEU A 440 2.92 -6.72 5.39
CA LEU A 440 1.99 -5.66 4.99
C LEU A 440 1.19 -6.02 3.73
N PHE A 441 1.83 -6.68 2.77
CA PHE A 441 1.18 -7.11 1.53
C PHE A 441 0.41 -8.41 1.71
N ALA A 442 0.97 -9.37 2.45
CA ALA A 442 0.31 -10.65 2.71
C ALA A 442 -1.00 -10.51 3.48
N GLU A 443 -1.10 -9.49 4.34
CA GLU A 443 -2.29 -9.19 5.12
C GLU A 443 -3.43 -8.68 4.21
N VAL A 444 -3.12 -8.01 3.09
CA VAL A 444 -4.13 -7.42 2.20
C VAL A 444 -4.70 -8.41 1.19
N VAL A 445 -3.94 -9.45 0.83
CA VAL A 445 -4.41 -10.48 -0.10
C VAL A 445 -5.46 -11.35 0.60
N PRO A 446 -6.72 -11.40 0.10
CA PRO A 446 -7.71 -12.31 0.62
C PRO A 446 -7.15 -13.72 0.55
N LYS A 447 -7.08 -14.41 1.69
CA LYS A 447 -6.79 -15.85 1.66
C LYS A 447 -7.98 -16.48 0.95
N GLU A 448 -7.77 -16.93 -0.28
CA GLU A 448 -8.69 -17.80 -1.02
C GLU A 448 -8.80 -19.13 -0.28
N SER A 449 -9.36 -19.13 0.93
CA SER A 449 -9.94 -20.34 1.49
C SER A 449 -11.12 -20.64 0.59
N GLY A 450 -10.98 -21.62 -0.29
CA GLY A 450 -11.91 -22.01 -1.36
C GLY A 450 -13.28 -22.48 -0.90
N ILE A 451 -13.93 -21.71 -0.03
CA ILE A 451 -15.33 -21.82 0.36
C ILE A 451 -15.98 -20.59 -0.25
N ALA A 452 -16.93 -20.83 -1.16
CA ALA A 452 -17.57 -19.82 -1.98
C ALA A 452 -17.91 -18.53 -1.20
N LEU A 453 -17.55 -17.40 -1.80
CA LEU A 453 -17.87 -16.05 -1.34
C LEU A 453 -19.40 -15.89 -1.25
N GLU A 454 -19.99 -16.18 -0.10
CA GLU A 454 -21.23 -15.50 0.26
C GLU A 454 -20.88 -14.07 0.71
N ALA A 455 -21.40 -13.09 -0.01
CA ALA A 455 -21.09 -11.66 0.06
C ALA A 455 -21.36 -10.97 1.41
N SER A 456 -21.70 -11.70 2.49
CA SER A 456 -22.18 -11.09 3.75
C SER A 456 -21.11 -10.87 4.82
N ALA A 457 -19.86 -11.36 4.65
CA ALA A 457 -18.82 -11.12 5.65
C ALA A 457 -17.42 -11.09 5.04
N VAL A 458 -17.09 -10.01 4.33
CA VAL A 458 -15.69 -9.64 4.09
C VAL A 458 -15.07 -9.31 5.45
N LYS A 459 -14.64 -10.33 6.19
CA LYS A 459 -13.65 -10.18 7.28
C LYS A 459 -12.34 -9.80 6.59
N GLY A 460 -12.26 -8.55 6.15
CA GLY A 460 -11.02 -7.95 5.72
C GLY A 460 -9.96 -8.13 6.82
N PRO A 461 -8.67 -8.05 6.47
CA PRO A 461 -7.59 -8.17 7.44
C PRO A 461 -7.89 -7.34 8.69
N SER A 462 -7.79 -7.98 9.85
CA SER A 462 -8.21 -7.41 11.15
C SER A 462 -7.65 -6.00 11.37
N ILE A 463 -6.43 -5.77 10.87
CA ILE A 463 -5.75 -4.48 10.97
C ILE A 463 -6.41 -3.39 10.13
N LEU A 464 -6.80 -3.66 8.88
CA LEU A 464 -7.31 -2.65 7.96
C LEU A 464 -8.69 -2.15 8.43
N ASN A 465 -9.51 -3.08 8.91
CA ASN A 465 -10.77 -2.76 9.59
C ASN A 465 -10.56 -1.92 10.87
N SER A 466 -9.45 -2.13 11.58
CA SER A 466 -9.09 -1.34 12.75
C SER A 466 -8.61 0.07 12.36
N LEU A 467 -7.85 0.19 11.27
CA LEU A 467 -7.37 1.48 10.75
C LEU A 467 -8.52 2.36 10.25
N GLN A 468 -9.51 1.81 9.55
CA GLN A 468 -10.69 2.55 9.09
C GLN A 468 -11.62 3.00 10.23
N LYS A 469 -11.48 2.42 11.43
CA LYS A 469 -12.22 2.80 12.64
C LYS A 469 -11.47 3.81 13.51
N LEU A 470 -10.27 4.23 13.11
CA LEU A 470 -9.52 5.23 13.83
C LEU A 470 -10.26 6.58 13.82
N PRO A 471 -10.39 7.27 14.97
CA PRO A 471 -11.16 8.52 15.05
C PRO A 471 -10.76 9.57 14.01
N THR A 472 -9.46 9.76 13.77
CA THR A 472 -8.96 10.76 12.81
C THR A 472 -9.23 10.36 11.35
N VAL A 473 -9.28 9.05 11.05
CA VAL A 473 -9.66 8.55 9.72
C VAL A 473 -11.16 8.72 9.48
N LEU A 474 -11.98 8.49 10.52
CA LEU A 474 -13.43 8.73 10.47
C LEU A 474 -13.72 10.22 10.26
N GLU A 475 -13.03 11.09 10.99
CA GLU A 475 -13.11 12.54 10.84
C GLU A 475 -12.67 12.99 9.44
N LEU A 476 -11.55 12.45 8.93
CA LEU A 476 -11.08 12.75 7.57
C LEU A 476 -12.14 12.38 6.52
N GLY A 477 -12.77 11.20 6.64
CA GLY A 477 -13.87 10.82 5.75
C GLY A 477 -15.07 11.76 5.86
N ASP A 478 -15.43 12.19 7.07
CA ASP A 478 -16.55 13.09 7.30
C ASP A 478 -16.30 14.50 6.75
N VAL A 479 -15.08 15.03 6.86
CA VAL A 479 -14.64 16.31 6.28
C VAL A 479 -14.62 16.22 4.76
N SER A 480 -14.07 15.14 4.21
CA SER A 480 -14.00 14.92 2.75
C SER A 480 -15.38 14.80 2.10
N PHE A 481 -16.40 14.35 2.84
CA PHE A 481 -17.77 14.18 2.34
C PHE A 481 -18.59 15.49 2.40
N GLN A 482 -18.08 16.56 3.00
CA GLN A 482 -18.83 17.82 3.06
C GLN A 482 -18.98 18.41 1.66
N ARG A 483 -20.18 18.91 1.34
CA ARG A 483 -20.39 19.70 0.13
C ARG A 483 -19.61 20.99 0.27
N HIS A 484 -18.67 21.19 -0.64
CA HIS A 484 -17.94 22.45 -0.77
C HIS A 484 -18.63 23.36 -1.77
#